data_AF-A0A1C4VPE0-F1
#
_entry.id   AF-A0A1C4VPE0-F1
#
_cell.length_a   1.000
_cell.length_b   1.000
_cell.length_c   1.000
_cell.angle_alpha   90.00
_cell.angle_beta   90.00
_cell.angle_gamma   90.00
#
_symmetry.space_group_name_H-M   'P 1'
#
loop_
_entity.id
_entity.type
_entity.pdbx_description
1 polymer ?
#
loop_
_entity_poly.entity_id
_entity_poly.type
_entity_poly.pdbx_seq_one_letter_code
_entity_poly.pdbx_strand_id
1 'polypeptide(L)'
;MRHVSSSQPVGPNALADAVRDELVAAGLPVLPWEPSEVRGTGVSILADADDPEVWIGWVESEAMRNAAITALQAGAYRPGGSEVHPALRHSSTVTSAMLAAIAEILVAVGFHVETDADDMRPSELLVRGRQPGPSWRDPAVPPLAGSSGYGPGVRVRLIEGDYAGAVTTVMSARWHNRRTVGPPDLYRVEHPRGTGQLDVPATAVTLAQEES
;
A
#
# COMPACT_ATOMS: atom_id res chain seq x y z
N MET A 1 -26.33 33.18 28.57
CA MET A 1 -26.27 32.15 27.50
C MET A 1 -25.43 32.70 26.37
N ARG A 2 -24.16 32.31 26.28
CA ARG A 2 -23.28 32.61 25.15
C ARG A 2 -22.71 31.28 24.67
N HIS A 3 -22.83 31.08 23.37
CA HIS A 3 -22.35 29.90 22.63
C HIS A 3 -20.94 29.52 23.08
N VAL A 4 -20.80 28.29 23.59
CA VAL A 4 -19.53 27.59 23.59
C VAL A 4 -19.34 27.15 22.15
N SER A 5 -18.52 27.87 21.40
CA SER A 5 -18.00 27.38 20.13
C SER A 5 -17.21 26.12 20.44
N SER A 6 -17.76 24.98 20.05
CA SER A 6 -17.07 23.70 19.97
C SER A 6 -15.93 23.83 18.97
N SER A 7 -14.76 24.18 19.47
CA SER A 7 -13.51 24.10 18.71
C SER A 7 -13.24 22.62 18.43
N GLN A 8 -13.61 22.15 17.23
CA GLN A 8 -13.04 20.92 16.69
C GLN A 8 -11.53 21.14 16.52
N PRO A 9 -10.65 20.25 17.01
CA PRO A 9 -9.27 20.23 16.54
C PRO A 9 -9.19 19.30 15.32
N VAL A 10 -9.08 19.89 14.13
CA VAL A 10 -8.57 19.21 12.94
C VAL A 10 -7.12 19.67 12.76
N GLY A 11 -6.19 18.79 13.08
CA GLY A 11 -4.86 18.76 12.47
C GLY A 11 -4.72 17.41 11.77
N PRO A 12 -4.70 17.34 10.43
CA PRO A 12 -4.49 16.07 9.73
C PRO A 12 -3.05 15.64 9.97
N ASN A 13 -2.85 14.59 10.77
CA ASN A 13 -1.56 13.93 10.81
C ASN A 13 -1.33 13.32 9.42
N ALA A 14 -0.53 13.99 8.60
CA ALA A 14 -0.25 13.60 7.22
C ALA A 14 0.31 12.17 7.11
N LEU A 15 0.99 11.69 8.17
CA LEU A 15 1.44 10.31 8.24
C LEU A 15 0.26 9.34 8.42
N ALA A 16 -0.70 9.66 9.29
CA ALA A 16 -1.88 8.85 9.51
C ALA A 16 -2.76 8.76 8.25
N ASP A 17 -2.90 9.87 7.52
CA ASP A 17 -3.62 9.90 6.24
C ASP A 17 -2.90 9.08 5.17
N ALA A 18 -1.57 9.20 5.07
CA ALA A 18 -0.78 8.39 4.14
C ALA A 18 -0.88 6.88 4.47
N VAL A 19 -0.80 6.50 5.75
CA VAL A 19 -0.99 5.11 6.19
C VAL A 19 -2.38 4.62 5.80
N ARG A 20 -3.43 5.40 6.10
CA ARG A 20 -4.81 5.05 5.77
C ARG A 20 -4.98 4.81 4.27
N ASP A 21 -4.48 5.74 3.46
CA ASP A 21 -4.61 5.69 2.01
C ASP A 21 -3.94 4.45 1.41
N GLU A 22 -2.76 4.08 1.88
CA GLU A 22 -2.01 2.93 1.38
C GLU A 22 -2.64 1.59 1.82
N LEU A 23 -3.15 1.52 3.05
CA LEU A 23 -3.87 0.32 3.53
C LEU A 23 -5.20 0.12 2.78
N VAL A 24 -5.94 1.21 2.53
CA VAL A 24 -7.16 1.15 1.71
C VAL A 24 -6.82 0.73 0.27
N ALA A 25 -5.75 1.26 -0.32
CA ALA A 25 -5.30 0.88 -1.65
C ALA A 25 -4.85 -0.60 -1.72
N ALA A 26 -4.27 -1.13 -0.65
CA ALA A 26 -3.94 -2.54 -0.49
C ALA A 26 -5.16 -3.44 -0.26
N GLY A 27 -6.37 -2.87 -0.12
CA GLY A 27 -7.63 -3.61 0.04
C GLY A 27 -7.97 -3.96 1.50
N LEU A 28 -7.30 -3.37 2.48
CA LEU A 28 -7.63 -3.57 3.89
C LEU A 28 -8.82 -2.69 4.31
N PRO A 29 -9.75 -3.22 5.12
CA PRO A 29 -10.80 -2.40 5.71
C PRO A 29 -10.19 -1.52 6.81
N VAL A 30 -10.09 -0.22 6.56
CA VAL A 30 -9.66 0.76 7.57
C VAL A 30 -10.89 1.37 8.23
N LEU A 31 -10.93 1.34 9.55
CA LEU A 31 -12.06 1.84 10.33
C LEU A 31 -12.03 3.38 10.41
N PRO A 32 -13.21 4.02 10.47
CA PRO A 32 -13.30 5.46 10.67
C PRO A 32 -12.72 5.86 12.03
N TRP A 33 -12.23 7.09 12.09
CA TRP A 33 -11.60 7.67 13.28
C TRP A 33 -12.56 7.83 14.46
N GLU A 34 -13.85 8.04 14.20
CA GLU A 34 -14.81 8.39 15.25
C GLU A 34 -15.24 7.16 16.07
N PRO A 35 -14.95 7.13 17.39
CA PRO A 35 -15.26 5.98 18.25
C PRO A 35 -16.74 5.60 18.30
N SER A 36 -17.64 6.56 18.04
CA SER A 36 -19.09 6.34 18.00
C SER A 36 -19.58 5.58 16.77
N GLU A 37 -18.76 5.48 15.71
CA GLU A 37 -19.12 4.85 14.44
C GLU A 37 -18.42 3.52 14.19
N VAL A 38 -17.51 3.09 15.09
CA VAL A 38 -16.76 1.84 14.92
C VAL A 38 -17.67 0.63 15.15
N ARG A 39 -18.34 0.20 14.08
CA ARG A 39 -18.97 -1.12 13.95
C ARG A 39 -18.27 -1.86 12.81
N GLY A 40 -17.46 -2.84 13.14
CA GLY A 40 -16.82 -3.66 12.12
C GLY A 40 -15.55 -4.35 12.58
N THR A 41 -14.88 -4.95 11.61
CA THR A 41 -13.57 -5.60 11.74
C THR A 41 -12.64 -4.92 10.77
N GLY A 42 -11.47 -4.50 11.24
CA GLY A 42 -10.56 -3.73 10.39
C GLY A 42 -9.40 -3.10 11.13
N VAL A 43 -8.62 -2.32 10.40
CA VAL A 43 -7.47 -1.60 10.91
C VAL A 43 -7.95 -0.34 11.65
N SER A 44 -7.54 -0.19 12.91
CA SER A 44 -7.68 1.06 13.65
C SER A 44 -6.40 1.87 13.53
N ILE A 45 -6.52 3.16 13.26
CA ILE A 45 -5.39 4.09 13.21
C ILE A 45 -5.65 5.16 14.26
N LEU A 46 -4.75 5.25 15.24
CA LEU A 46 -4.76 6.26 16.27
C LEU A 46 -3.56 7.18 16.05
N ALA A 47 -3.83 8.47 15.93
CA ALA A 47 -2.82 9.51 15.93
C ALA A 47 -3.26 10.62 16.89
N ASP A 48 -2.32 11.41 17.38
CA ASP A 48 -2.67 12.69 18.00
C ASP A 48 -2.40 13.80 16.98
N ALA A 49 -3.12 14.91 17.08
CA ALA A 49 -2.85 16.08 16.25
C ALA A 49 -1.48 16.69 16.60
N ASP A 50 -1.03 16.52 17.85
CA ASP A 50 0.22 17.06 18.38
C ASP A 50 1.37 16.05 18.38
N ASP A 51 1.12 14.79 18.01
CA ASP A 51 2.11 13.72 18.00
C ASP A 51 2.38 13.21 16.57
N PRO A 52 3.65 13.22 16.10
CA PRO A 52 3.99 12.62 14.81
C PRO A 52 3.77 11.10 14.78
N GLU A 53 3.66 10.44 15.93
CA GLU A 53 3.48 9.00 16.04
C GLU A 53 2.09 8.54 15.58
N VAL A 54 2.08 7.45 14.81
CA VAL A 54 0.85 6.81 14.35
C VAL A 54 0.81 5.37 14.85
N TRP A 55 -0.16 5.09 15.70
CA TRP A 55 -0.42 3.77 16.26
C TRP A 55 -1.45 3.03 15.41
N ILE A 56 -1.17 1.76 15.13
CA ILE A 56 -2.02 0.92 14.29
C ILE A 56 -2.41 -0.33 15.07
N GLY A 57 -3.70 -0.62 15.11
CA GLY A 57 -4.26 -1.81 15.75
C GLY A 57 -5.15 -2.60 14.79
N TRP A 58 -5.50 -3.81 15.21
CA TRP A 58 -6.51 -4.64 14.55
C TRP A 58 -7.73 -4.77 15.44
N VAL A 59 -8.89 -4.35 14.93
CA VAL A 59 -10.17 -4.50 15.61
C VAL A 59 -10.81 -5.79 15.11
N GLU A 60 -10.96 -6.73 16.04
CA GLU A 60 -11.58 -8.03 15.81
C GLU A 60 -13.10 -7.94 15.56
N SER A 61 -13.68 -9.02 15.03
CA SER A 61 -15.14 -9.11 14.91
C SER A 61 -15.83 -9.18 16.27
N GLU A 62 -17.05 -8.65 16.33
CA GLU A 62 -17.85 -8.68 17.56
C GLU A 62 -18.07 -10.12 18.06
N ALA A 63 -18.27 -11.07 17.15
CA ALA A 63 -18.43 -12.48 17.51
C ALA A 63 -17.17 -13.05 18.21
N MET A 64 -15.97 -12.75 17.67
CA MET A 64 -14.71 -13.21 18.27
C MET A 64 -14.45 -12.52 19.62
N ARG A 65 -14.66 -11.20 19.67
CA ARG A 65 -14.53 -10.40 20.89
C ARG A 65 -15.49 -10.89 21.99
N ASN A 66 -16.75 -11.16 21.66
CA ASN A 66 -17.73 -11.67 22.63
C ASN A 66 -17.38 -13.07 23.12
N ALA A 67 -16.85 -13.94 22.25
CA ALA A 67 -16.39 -15.27 22.63
C ALA A 67 -15.17 -15.19 23.59
N ALA A 68 -14.23 -14.27 23.33
CA ALA A 68 -13.09 -14.02 24.21
C ALA A 68 -13.54 -13.46 25.57
N ILE A 69 -14.44 -12.46 25.59
CA ILE A 69 -15.00 -11.88 26.83
C ILE A 69 -15.74 -12.95 27.63
N THR A 70 -16.57 -13.77 27.00
CA THR A 70 -17.31 -14.84 27.67
C THR A 70 -16.34 -15.86 28.28
N ALA A 71 -15.27 -16.21 27.58
CA ALA A 71 -14.23 -17.10 28.10
C ALA A 71 -13.53 -16.50 29.33
N LEU A 72 -13.20 -15.21 29.31
CA LEU A 72 -12.60 -14.51 30.45
C LEU A 72 -13.55 -14.49 31.66
N GLN A 73 -14.82 -14.15 31.44
CA GLN A 73 -15.85 -14.11 32.48
C GLN A 73 -16.10 -15.50 33.09
N ALA A 74 -15.95 -16.57 32.31
CA ALA A 74 -16.04 -17.94 32.79
C ALA A 74 -14.81 -18.41 33.61
N GLY A 75 -13.84 -17.52 33.86
CA GLY A 75 -12.63 -17.85 34.63
C GLY A 75 -11.65 -18.74 33.85
N ALA A 76 -11.71 -18.70 32.51
CA ALA A 76 -10.83 -19.49 31.65
C ALA A 76 -9.40 -18.92 31.52
N TYR A 77 -9.06 -17.97 32.41
CA TYR A 77 -7.69 -17.61 32.74
C TYR A 77 -7.37 -18.15 34.14
N ARG A 78 -6.65 -19.27 34.20
CA ARG A 78 -6.13 -19.82 35.46
C ARG A 78 -4.66 -19.43 35.62
N PRO A 79 -4.31 -18.57 36.60
CA PRO A 79 -2.92 -18.28 36.90
C PRO A 79 -2.15 -19.57 37.18
N GLY A 80 -1.06 -19.81 36.43
CA GLY A 80 -0.23 -21.02 36.55
C GLY A 80 -0.74 -22.26 35.80
N GLY A 81 -1.85 -22.16 35.07
CA GLY A 81 -2.32 -23.20 34.14
C GLY A 81 -1.76 -23.00 32.74
N SER A 82 -1.36 -24.08 32.07
CA SER A 82 -0.91 -24.05 30.67
C SER A 82 -2.05 -23.96 29.65
N GLU A 83 -3.29 -24.05 30.11
CA GLU A 83 -4.46 -24.16 29.24
C GLU A 83 -5.18 -22.82 29.13
N VAL A 84 -4.97 -22.15 27.99
CA VAL A 84 -5.69 -20.94 27.60
C VAL A 84 -6.93 -21.36 26.81
N HIS A 85 -8.08 -20.77 27.13
CA HIS A 85 -9.32 -21.03 26.40
C HIS A 85 -9.12 -20.83 24.89
N PRO A 86 -9.61 -21.73 24.01
CA PRO A 86 -9.39 -21.63 22.56
C PRO A 86 -9.78 -20.27 21.96
N ALA A 87 -10.87 -19.65 22.44
CA ALA A 87 -11.29 -18.32 21.99
C ALA A 87 -10.22 -17.24 22.23
N LEU A 88 -9.55 -17.26 23.37
CA LEU A 88 -8.47 -16.30 23.69
C LEU A 88 -7.24 -16.55 22.85
N ARG A 89 -6.88 -17.83 22.66
CA ARG A 89 -5.77 -18.22 21.79
C ARG A 89 -6.03 -17.78 20.34
N HIS A 90 -7.22 -18.04 19.82
CA HIS A 90 -7.58 -17.68 18.44
C HIS A 90 -7.60 -16.16 18.26
N SER A 91 -8.19 -15.41 19.20
CA SER A 91 -8.16 -13.94 19.19
C SER A 91 -6.72 -13.41 19.12
N SER A 92 -5.85 -13.84 20.05
CA SER A 92 -4.44 -13.45 20.05
C SER A 92 -3.70 -13.84 18.77
N THR A 93 -3.94 -15.04 18.24
CA THR A 93 -3.32 -15.51 17.00
C THR A 93 -3.76 -14.69 15.79
N VAL A 94 -5.07 -14.39 15.68
CA VAL A 94 -5.61 -13.60 14.58
C VAL A 94 -5.07 -12.17 14.65
N THR A 95 -5.12 -11.55 15.82
CA THR A 95 -4.57 -10.19 16.01
C THR A 95 -3.10 -10.14 15.63
N SER A 96 -2.29 -11.09 16.11
CA SER A 96 -0.85 -11.16 15.77
C SER A 96 -0.62 -11.33 14.25
N ALA A 97 -1.37 -12.23 13.61
CA ALA A 97 -1.24 -12.48 12.18
C ALA A 97 -1.65 -11.26 11.34
N MET A 98 -2.72 -10.57 11.73
CA MET A 98 -3.17 -9.37 11.04
C MET A 98 -2.19 -8.21 11.19
N LEU A 99 -1.64 -7.99 12.38
CA LEU A 99 -0.61 -6.95 12.58
C LEU A 99 0.66 -7.26 11.80
N ALA A 100 1.10 -8.52 11.77
CA ALA A 100 2.25 -8.91 10.95
C ALA A 100 2.00 -8.61 9.45
N ALA A 101 0.83 -8.97 8.93
CA ALA A 101 0.47 -8.67 7.54
C ALA A 101 0.39 -7.16 7.25
N ILE A 102 -0.18 -6.38 8.17
CA ILE A 102 -0.25 -4.92 8.06
C ILE A 102 1.16 -4.31 8.04
N ALA A 103 2.04 -4.76 8.93
CA ALA A 103 3.42 -4.31 8.99
C ALA A 103 4.15 -4.59 7.66
N GLU A 104 4.03 -5.80 7.11
CA GLU A 104 4.62 -6.16 5.82
C GLU A 104 4.12 -5.28 4.67
N ILE A 105 2.81 -5.02 4.62
CA ILE A 105 2.20 -4.15 3.58
C ILE A 105 2.75 -2.73 3.67
N LEU A 106 2.86 -2.18 4.88
CA LEU A 106 3.37 -0.83 5.10
C LEU A 106 4.86 -0.72 4.78
N VAL A 107 5.66 -1.70 5.22
CA VAL A 107 7.10 -1.76 4.87
C VAL A 107 7.30 -1.86 3.37
N ALA A 108 6.45 -2.61 2.65
CA ALA A 108 6.54 -2.75 1.20
C ALA A 108 6.38 -1.42 0.43
N VAL A 109 5.69 -0.43 0.99
CA VAL A 109 5.56 0.93 0.42
C VAL A 109 6.39 1.99 1.15
N GLY A 110 7.38 1.53 1.93
CA GLY A 110 8.43 2.38 2.50
C GLY A 110 8.12 3.00 3.85
N PHE A 111 7.10 2.56 4.58
CA PHE A 111 6.91 2.99 5.97
C PHE A 111 7.91 2.33 6.91
N HIS A 112 8.32 3.08 7.93
CA HIS A 112 9.06 2.54 9.06
C HIS A 112 8.08 2.13 10.16
N VAL A 113 7.97 0.82 10.37
CA VAL A 113 7.06 0.21 11.34
C VAL A 113 7.88 -0.48 12.44
N GLU A 114 7.57 -0.15 13.69
CA GLU A 114 8.11 -0.79 14.88
C GLU A 114 7.03 -1.71 15.49
N THR A 115 7.41 -2.96 15.73
CA THR A 115 6.65 -3.90 16.56
C THR A 115 7.15 -3.80 18.00
N ASP A 116 6.29 -4.08 18.98
CA ASP A 116 6.64 -4.07 20.41
C ASP A 116 7.27 -2.73 20.88
N ALA A 117 6.81 -1.61 20.30
CA ALA A 117 7.32 -0.28 20.62
C ALA A 117 6.93 0.21 22.03
N ASP A 118 5.86 -0.35 22.60
CA ASP A 118 5.36 -0.06 23.94
C ASP A 118 4.88 -1.36 24.60
N ASP A 119 5.51 -1.73 25.73
CA ASP A 119 5.14 -2.90 26.54
C ASP A 119 3.69 -2.82 27.06
N MET A 120 3.12 -1.62 27.13
CA MET A 120 1.73 -1.38 27.50
C MET A 120 0.76 -1.56 26.32
N ARG A 121 1.26 -1.68 25.09
CA ARG A 121 0.50 -1.83 23.84
C ARG A 121 1.06 -2.94 22.94
N PRO A 122 1.17 -4.18 23.42
CA PRO A 122 1.79 -5.29 22.67
C PRO A 122 0.99 -5.72 21.43
N SER A 123 -0.24 -5.21 21.27
CA SER A 123 -1.14 -5.50 20.13
C SER A 123 -1.28 -4.31 19.19
N GLU A 124 -0.34 -3.37 19.22
CA GLU A 124 -0.29 -2.22 18.33
C GLU A 124 1.07 -2.10 17.64
N LEU A 125 1.07 -1.55 16.44
CA LEU A 125 2.26 -1.19 15.69
C LEU A 125 2.46 0.31 15.77
N LEU A 126 3.72 0.75 15.78
CA LEU A 126 4.06 2.16 15.72
C LEU A 126 4.67 2.49 14.36
N VAL A 127 4.11 3.48 13.68
CA VAL A 127 4.66 4.03 12.43
C VAL A 127 5.34 5.36 12.72
N ARG A 128 6.63 5.42 12.42
CA ARG A 128 7.48 6.60 12.68
C ARG A 128 7.58 7.56 11.50
N GLY A 129 7.32 7.07 10.29
CA GLY A 129 7.50 7.85 9.08
C GLY A 129 7.49 6.99 7.82
N ARG A 130 7.71 7.65 6.68
CA ARG A 130 7.76 7.04 5.36
C ARG A 130 8.98 7.51 4.58
N GLN A 131 9.71 6.59 3.98
CA GLN A 131 10.73 6.90 3.00
C GLN A 131 10.10 7.26 1.64
N PRO A 132 10.65 8.21 0.87
CA PRO A 132 10.19 8.47 -0.48
C PRO A 132 10.25 7.19 -1.32
N GLY A 133 9.15 6.85 -1.98
CA GLY A 133 9.05 5.60 -2.72
C GLY A 133 7.71 5.45 -3.43
N PRO A 134 7.55 4.36 -4.20
CA PRO A 134 6.31 4.07 -4.92
C PRO A 134 5.13 3.90 -3.95
N SER A 135 3.96 4.36 -4.39
CA SER A 135 2.67 4.22 -3.71
C SER A 135 1.80 3.20 -4.43
N TRP A 136 0.93 2.49 -3.71
CA TRP A 136 -0.12 1.68 -4.34
C TRP A 136 -1.10 2.50 -5.18
N ARG A 137 -1.14 3.83 -4.94
CA ARG A 137 -1.99 4.78 -5.65
C ARG A 137 -1.34 5.36 -6.89
N ASP A 138 -0.04 5.12 -7.11
CA ASP A 138 0.63 5.63 -8.29
C ASP A 138 -0.05 5.04 -9.53
N PRO A 139 -0.65 5.88 -10.40
CA PRO A 139 -1.24 5.38 -11.63
C PRO A 139 -0.12 4.69 -12.39
N ALA A 140 -0.30 3.41 -12.76
CA ALA A 140 0.72 2.55 -13.34
C ALA A 140 1.72 3.37 -14.17
N VAL A 141 2.82 3.77 -13.52
CA VAL A 141 3.88 4.55 -14.15
C VAL A 141 4.30 3.71 -15.36
N PRO A 142 4.50 4.31 -16.55
CA PRO A 142 4.71 3.53 -17.77
C PRO A 142 5.75 2.45 -17.49
N PRO A 143 5.54 1.25 -18.03
CA PRO A 143 6.06 0.01 -17.47
C PRO A 143 7.54 0.18 -17.18
N LEU A 144 7.94 -0.14 -15.93
CA LEU A 144 9.34 -0.18 -15.49
C LEU A 144 10.23 -0.48 -16.68
N ALA A 145 11.00 0.53 -17.12
CA ALA A 145 11.89 0.40 -18.26
C ALA A 145 12.73 -0.88 -18.05
N GLY A 146 12.43 -1.92 -18.85
CA GLY A 146 13.19 -3.17 -18.86
C GLY A 146 12.52 -4.44 -18.32
N SER A 147 11.41 -4.42 -17.58
CA SER A 147 10.84 -5.70 -17.05
C SER A 147 9.70 -6.30 -17.89
N SER A 148 8.85 -5.46 -18.49
CA SER A 148 7.74 -5.89 -19.37
C SER A 148 7.64 -5.08 -20.67
N GLY A 149 8.54 -4.11 -20.89
CA GLY A 149 8.56 -3.26 -22.08
C GLY A 149 7.44 -2.22 -22.16
N TYR A 150 7.51 -1.32 -23.14
CA TYR A 150 6.57 -0.22 -23.33
C TYR A 150 5.26 -0.72 -23.98
N GLY A 151 4.12 -0.35 -23.40
CA GLY A 151 2.81 -0.67 -23.95
C GLY A 151 2.41 0.20 -25.15
N PRO A 152 1.37 -0.18 -25.92
CA PRO A 152 0.79 0.67 -26.95
C PRO A 152 0.34 2.03 -26.39
N GLY A 153 0.58 3.12 -27.14
CA GLY A 153 0.27 4.50 -26.75
C GLY A 153 1.39 5.21 -25.98
N VAL A 154 2.43 4.49 -25.53
CA VAL A 154 3.56 5.10 -24.82
C VAL A 154 4.44 5.89 -25.81
N ARG A 155 4.80 7.12 -25.44
CA ARG A 155 5.77 7.93 -26.19
C ARG A 155 7.19 7.50 -25.85
N VAL A 156 7.95 7.14 -26.87
CA VAL A 156 9.35 6.71 -26.76
C VAL A 156 10.22 7.58 -27.64
N ARG A 157 11.46 7.79 -27.20
CA ARG A 157 12.53 8.42 -27.99
C ARG A 157 13.40 7.31 -28.58
N LEU A 158 13.61 7.37 -29.90
CA LEU A 158 14.53 6.49 -30.59
C LEU A 158 15.97 6.93 -30.25
N ILE A 159 16.82 6.01 -29.83
CA ILE A 159 18.22 6.33 -29.43
C ILE A 159 19.27 5.80 -30.41
N GLU A 160 18.88 4.94 -31.34
CA GLU A 160 19.75 4.37 -32.37
C GLU A 160 19.07 4.41 -33.75
N GLY A 161 19.87 4.32 -34.81
CA GLY A 161 19.42 4.27 -36.22
C GLY A 161 19.16 5.64 -36.86
N ASP A 162 18.58 5.62 -38.07
CA ASP A 162 18.36 6.81 -38.93
C ASP A 162 17.41 7.86 -38.33
N TYR A 163 16.70 7.49 -37.26
CA TYR A 163 15.73 8.34 -36.58
C TYR A 163 16.10 8.60 -35.11
N ALA A 164 17.36 8.40 -34.73
CA ALA A 164 17.84 8.71 -33.40
C ALA A 164 17.49 10.17 -33.00
N GLY A 165 17.00 10.33 -31.77
CA GLY A 165 16.47 11.59 -31.24
C GLY A 165 14.99 11.84 -31.51
N ALA A 166 14.37 11.13 -32.45
CA ALA A 166 12.94 11.31 -32.74
C ALA A 166 12.07 10.73 -31.62
N VAL A 167 10.99 11.45 -31.28
CA VAL A 167 9.95 10.97 -30.37
C VAL A 167 8.79 10.43 -31.19
N THR A 168 8.34 9.23 -30.85
CA THR A 168 7.25 8.51 -31.53
C THR A 168 6.40 7.73 -30.54
N THR A 169 5.29 7.16 -31.00
CA THR A 169 4.36 6.37 -30.19
C THR A 169 4.54 4.88 -30.45
N VAL A 170 4.59 4.08 -29.39
CA VAL A 170 4.56 2.62 -29.48
C VAL A 170 3.17 2.18 -29.93
N MET A 171 3.09 1.39 -30.99
CA MET A 171 1.84 0.79 -31.47
C MET A 171 1.66 -0.64 -30.98
N SER A 172 2.73 -1.42 -30.92
CA SER A 172 2.72 -2.78 -30.37
C SER A 172 4.12 -3.26 -30.01
N ALA A 173 4.20 -4.30 -29.18
CA ALA A 173 5.44 -4.97 -28.80
C ALA A 173 5.37 -6.46 -29.17
N ARG A 174 6.49 -7.06 -29.57
CA ARG A 174 6.58 -8.48 -29.94
C ARG A 174 7.63 -9.21 -29.11
N TRP A 175 7.26 -10.41 -28.66
CA TRP A 175 8.14 -11.36 -27.96
C TRP A 175 8.30 -12.63 -28.82
N HIS A 176 9.53 -13.11 -28.95
CA HIS A 176 9.88 -14.29 -29.73
C HIS A 176 9.50 -15.61 -29.03
N ASN A 177 9.14 -15.54 -27.75
CA ASN A 177 8.67 -16.69 -26.98
C ASN A 177 7.40 -16.34 -26.19
N ARG A 178 6.64 -17.35 -25.76
CA ARG A 178 5.44 -17.16 -24.89
C ARG A 178 5.77 -16.61 -23.50
N ARG A 179 6.98 -16.05 -23.26
CA ARG A 179 7.29 -15.37 -22.00
C ARG A 179 6.81 -13.94 -22.12
N THR A 180 5.82 -13.58 -21.32
CA THR A 180 5.40 -12.21 -21.07
C THR A 180 6.28 -11.52 -20.01
N VAL A 181 7.38 -12.15 -19.63
CA VAL A 181 8.31 -11.70 -18.60
C VAL A 181 9.65 -11.40 -19.27
N GLY A 182 10.06 -10.13 -19.26
CA GLY A 182 11.25 -9.60 -19.94
C GLY A 182 10.91 -8.55 -21.01
N PRO A 183 11.91 -7.76 -21.44
CA PRO A 183 11.71 -6.78 -22.49
C PRO A 183 11.32 -7.49 -23.80
N PRO A 184 10.45 -6.88 -24.63
CA PRO A 184 10.15 -7.39 -25.96
C PRO A 184 11.41 -7.38 -26.83
N ASP A 185 11.42 -8.17 -27.89
CA ASP A 185 12.53 -8.14 -28.85
C ASP A 185 12.42 -6.90 -29.75
N LEU A 186 11.17 -6.49 -30.03
CA LEU A 186 10.87 -5.51 -31.06
C LEU A 186 9.64 -4.67 -30.70
N TYR A 187 9.75 -3.36 -30.88
CA TYR A 187 8.63 -2.44 -30.88
C TYR A 187 8.27 -2.05 -32.30
N ARG A 188 6.96 -2.01 -32.55
CA ARG A 188 6.40 -1.34 -33.70
C ARG A 188 5.97 0.05 -33.25
N VAL A 189 6.57 1.07 -33.82
CA VAL A 189 6.30 2.48 -33.51
C VAL A 189 5.73 3.21 -34.72
N GLU A 190 5.11 4.36 -34.51
CA GLU A 190 4.73 5.24 -35.61
C GLU A 190 5.98 5.76 -36.33
N HIS A 191 5.92 5.88 -37.65
CA HIS A 191 7.05 6.41 -38.40
C HIS A 191 7.24 7.90 -38.07
N PRO A 192 8.43 8.37 -37.64
CA PRO A 192 8.64 9.76 -37.21
C PRO A 192 8.34 10.83 -38.27
N ARG A 193 8.32 10.45 -39.55
CA ARG A 193 7.94 11.34 -40.68
C ARG A 193 6.44 11.35 -40.99
N GLY A 194 5.60 10.73 -40.16
CA GLY A 194 4.14 10.83 -40.21
C GLY A 194 3.43 9.81 -41.12
N THR A 195 4.14 9.01 -41.92
CA THR A 195 3.53 7.95 -42.74
C THR A 195 4.17 6.60 -42.50
N GLY A 196 3.36 5.65 -42.04
CA GLY A 196 3.75 4.24 -41.87
C GLY A 196 4.15 3.86 -40.44
N GLN A 197 4.73 2.67 -40.34
CA GLN A 197 5.16 2.06 -39.09
C GLN A 197 6.64 1.70 -39.21
N LEU A 198 7.35 1.76 -38.10
CA LEU A 198 8.75 1.40 -38.02
C LEU A 198 8.92 0.30 -36.96
N ASP A 199 9.59 -0.76 -37.33
CA ASP A 199 9.95 -1.85 -36.44
C ASP A 199 11.37 -1.55 -35.89
N VAL A 200 11.48 -1.32 -34.58
CA VAL A 200 12.74 -0.98 -33.88
C VAL A 200 13.05 -1.99 -32.77
N PRO A 201 14.32 -2.37 -32.55
CA PRO A 201 14.67 -3.27 -31.45
C PRO A 201 14.43 -2.58 -30.10
N ALA A 202 14.13 -3.35 -29.06
CA ALA A 202 13.85 -2.78 -27.75
C ALA A 202 15.02 -2.01 -27.14
N THR A 203 16.25 -2.32 -27.55
CA THR A 203 17.46 -1.59 -27.16
C THR A 203 17.57 -0.22 -27.81
N ALA A 204 16.82 0.06 -28.89
CA ALA A 204 16.87 1.33 -29.61
C ALA A 204 15.81 2.35 -29.14
N VAL A 205 15.12 2.07 -28.03
CA VAL A 205 14.07 2.95 -27.50
C VAL A 205 14.27 3.28 -26.02
N THR A 206 14.00 4.52 -25.66
CA THR A 206 13.89 4.97 -24.27
C THR A 206 12.58 5.74 -24.06
N LEU A 207 12.13 5.88 -22.82
CA LEU A 207 10.94 6.68 -22.53
C LEU A 207 11.19 8.14 -22.93
N ALA A 208 10.24 8.75 -23.64
CA ALA A 208 10.33 10.18 -23.92
C ALA A 208 10.00 10.94 -22.62
N GLN A 209 10.99 11.57 -22.01
CA GLN A 209 10.74 12.52 -20.92
C GLN A 209 10.05 13.76 -21.50
N GLU A 210 9.00 14.22 -20.83
CA GLU A 210 8.43 15.54 -21.11
C GLU A 210 9.42 16.59 -20.61
N GLU A 211 10.09 17.28 -21.53
CA GLU A 211 10.86 18.48 -21.20
C GLU A 211 9.87 19.53 -20.69
N SER A 212 9.92 19.78 -19.38
CA SER A 212 9.13 20.79 -18.67
C SER A 212 9.62 22.20 -18.97
#